data_AF-A0AAV7KXF2-F1
#
_entry.id   AF-A0AAV7KXF2-F1
#
_cell.length_a   1.000
_cell.length_b   1.000
_cell.length_c   1.000
_cell.angle_alpha   90.00
_cell.angle_beta   90.00
_cell.angle_gamma   90.00
#
_symmetry.space_group_name_H-M   'P 1'
#
loop_
_entity.id
_entity.type
_entity.pdbx_description
1 polymer ?
#
loop_
_entity_poly.entity_id
_entity_poly.type
_entity_poly.pdbx_seq_one_letter_code
_entity_poly.pdbx_strand_id
1 'polypeptide(L)'
;MQARQLLQAAKMQGPFRSGTLEIRLSADFSKETAERRKAFLSLCTHLCHLDLKFGLFEPAKMWITKNGESQNFYDPEDLRALLDGLHDPSQTMETTVQTPLDIRGLPAGASHPVTASDSLKIHH
;
A
#
# COMPACT_ATOMS: atom_id res chain seq x y z
N MET A 1 2.26 -6.19 31.35
CA MET A 1 2.04 -5.19 30.28
C MET A 1 2.55 -5.76 28.96
N GLN A 2 1.78 -5.64 27.87
CA GLN A 2 2.24 -6.09 26.56
C GLN A 2 3.20 -5.04 25.95
N ALA A 3 4.30 -5.47 25.32
CA ALA A 3 5.29 -4.55 24.72
C ALA A 3 4.67 -3.55 23.73
N ARG A 4 3.63 -3.98 22.99
CA ARG A 4 2.87 -3.12 22.07
C ARG A 4 2.19 -1.94 22.76
N GLN A 5 1.60 -2.17 23.94
CA GLN A 5 0.91 -1.13 24.71
C GLN A 5 1.92 -0.08 25.22
N LEU A 6 3.10 -0.53 25.64
CA LEU A 6 4.18 0.35 26.08
C LEU A 6 4.69 1.23 24.92
N LEU A 7 4.93 0.65 23.74
CA LEU A 7 5.34 1.40 22.55
C LEU A 7 4.28 2.40 22.09
N GLN A 8 2.99 2.02 22.17
CA GLN A 8 1.89 2.92 21.84
C GLN A 8 1.82 4.10 22.82
N ALA A 9 1.92 3.83 24.13
CA ALA A 9 1.97 4.87 25.15
C ALA A 9 3.17 5.81 24.95
N ALA A 10 4.36 5.26 24.70
CA ALA A 10 5.57 6.04 24.44
C ALA A 10 5.43 6.92 23.17
N LYS A 11 4.78 6.42 22.12
CA LYS A 11 4.51 7.20 20.91
C LYS A 11 3.57 8.38 21.17
N MET A 12 2.55 8.19 22.01
CA MET A 12 1.59 9.25 22.37
C MET A 12 2.20 10.28 23.33
N GLN A 13 3.03 9.82 24.26
CA GLN A 13 3.67 10.68 25.26
C GLN A 13 4.87 11.46 24.70
N GLY A 14 5.52 10.92 23.67
CA GLY A 14 6.76 11.46 23.13
C GLY A 14 7.98 11.09 23.99
N PRO A 15 9.10 11.80 23.83
CA PRO A 15 10.30 11.53 24.61
C PRO A 15 10.05 11.81 26.09
N PHE A 16 10.48 10.92 26.97
CA PHE A 16 10.41 11.14 28.41
C PHE A 16 11.80 11.41 28.98
N ARG A 17 11.84 12.22 30.04
CA ARG A 17 13.09 12.66 30.67
C ARG A 17 13.33 11.91 31.96
N SER A 18 14.55 11.44 32.16
CA SER A 18 15.06 10.95 33.45
C SER A 18 16.27 11.79 33.83
N GLY A 19 16.07 12.79 34.69
CA GLY A 19 17.08 13.82 34.96
C GLY A 19 17.43 14.61 33.69
N THR A 20 18.70 14.53 33.28
CA THR A 20 19.20 15.17 32.04
C THR A 20 19.09 14.28 30.80
N LEU A 21 18.71 13.01 30.95
CA LEU A 21 18.65 12.05 29.84
C LEU A 21 17.26 12.08 29.17
N GLU A 22 17.24 12.24 27.85
CA GLU A 22 16.04 12.01 27.03
C GLU A 22 16.02 10.55 26.57
N ILE A 23 14.94 9.84 26.91
CA ILE A 23 14.75 8.44 26.55
C ILE A 23 13.63 8.35 25.51
N ARG A 24 13.90 7.62 24.42
CA ARG A 24 12.90 7.26 23.41
C ARG A 24 12.79 5.75 23.33
N LEU A 25 11.56 5.26 23.28
CA LEU A 25 11.27 3.86 23.05
C LEU A 25 10.86 3.67 21.60
N SER A 26 11.51 2.71 20.96
CA SER A 26 11.22 2.26 19.60
C SER A 26 11.24 0.74 19.59
N ALA A 27 10.53 0.14 18.63
CA ALA A 27 10.67 -1.29 18.38
C ALA A 27 12.10 -1.59 17.96
N ASP A 28 12.64 -2.70 18.46
CA ASP A 28 13.93 -3.22 18.01
C ASP A 28 13.69 -4.04 16.73
N PHE A 29 13.92 -3.39 15.59
CA PHE A 29 13.81 -4.03 14.29
C PHE A 29 15.15 -4.64 13.88
N SER A 30 15.11 -5.73 13.11
CA SER A 30 16.31 -6.15 12.37
C SER A 30 16.81 -5.01 11.48
N LYS A 31 18.13 -4.97 11.23
CA LYS A 31 18.76 -3.97 10.34
C LYS A 31 18.02 -3.86 9.01
N GLU A 32 17.72 -4.99 8.39
CA GLU A 32 16.97 -5.07 7.14
C GLU A 32 15.59 -4.42 7.24
N THR A 33 14.83 -4.70 8.31
CA THR A 33 13.51 -4.09 8.52
C THR A 33 13.62 -2.59 8.71
N ALA A 34 14.62 -2.12 9.47
CA ALA A 34 14.85 -0.70 9.67
C ALA A 34 15.21 0.02 8.35
N GLU A 35 16.03 -0.61 7.50
CA GLU A 35 16.37 -0.10 6.17
C GLU A 35 15.15 -0.02 5.25
N ARG A 36 14.32 -1.07 5.22
CA ARG A 36 13.05 -1.06 4.46
C ARG A 36 12.10 0.04 4.96
N ARG A 37 11.94 0.21 6.27
CA ARG A 37 11.13 1.31 6.82
C ARG A 37 11.68 2.68 6.43
N LYS A 38 13.00 2.86 6.47
CA LYS A 38 13.64 4.11 6.05
C LYS A 38 13.38 4.40 4.57
N ALA A 39 13.45 3.39 3.71
CA ALA A 39 13.13 3.50 2.29
C ALA A 39 11.64 3.88 2.07
N PHE A 40 10.72 3.25 2.79
CA PHE A 40 9.31 3.65 2.74
C PHE A 40 9.07 5.09 3.20
N LEU A 41 9.75 5.52 4.27
CA LEU A 41 9.62 6.89 4.79
C LEU A 41 10.13 7.94 3.81
N SER A 42 11.14 7.65 2.97
CA SER A 42 11.60 8.61 1.97
C SER A 42 10.60 8.81 0.84
N LEU A 43 9.76 7.80 0.54
CA LEU A 43 8.70 7.88 -0.47
C LEU A 43 7.44 8.62 0.03
N CYS A 44 7.27 8.78 1.35
CA CYS A 44 6.15 9.55 1.91
C CYS A 44 6.09 10.99 1.38
N THR A 45 7.23 11.62 1.10
CA THR A 45 7.27 12.97 0.52
C THR A 45 6.57 13.01 -0.84
N HIS A 46 6.78 12.00 -1.69
CA HIS A 46 6.15 11.91 -3.00
C HIS A 46 4.65 11.63 -2.86
N LEU A 47 4.27 10.75 -1.93
CA LEU A 47 2.87 10.46 -1.64
C LEU A 47 2.11 11.71 -1.16
N CYS A 48 2.74 12.54 -0.32
CA CYS A 48 2.18 13.83 0.10
C CYS A 48 1.99 14.79 -1.08
N HIS A 49 2.95 14.86 -2.01
CA HIS A 49 2.82 15.73 -3.19
C HIS A 49 1.69 15.29 -4.13
N LEU A 50 1.37 13.99 -4.15
CA LEU A 50 0.28 13.42 -4.95
C LEU A 50 -1.09 13.44 -4.23
N ASP A 51 -1.17 14.06 -3.04
CA ASP A 51 -2.36 14.09 -2.18
C ASP A 51 -2.96 12.69 -1.89
N LEU A 52 -2.11 11.67 -1.83
CA LEU A 52 -2.52 10.30 -1.55
C LEU A 52 -2.58 10.08 -0.03
N LYS A 53 -3.59 9.33 0.42
CA LYS A 53 -3.63 8.85 1.81
C LYS A 53 -2.72 7.65 1.94
N PHE A 54 -1.91 7.60 2.99
CA PHE A 54 -0.98 6.50 3.20
C PHE A 54 -0.71 6.23 4.69
N GLY A 55 -0.08 5.10 4.97
CA GLY A 55 0.46 4.83 6.29
C GLY A 55 1.42 3.64 6.33
N LEU A 56 2.38 3.71 7.26
CA LEU A 56 3.40 2.69 7.49
C LEU A 56 3.05 1.86 8.73
N PHE A 57 2.86 0.56 8.53
CA PHE A 57 2.60 -0.42 9.58
C PHE A 57 3.84 -1.27 9.92
N GLU A 58 3.82 -1.81 11.13
CA GLU A 58 4.80 -2.76 11.64
C GLU A 58 4.76 -4.10 10.88
N PRO A 59 5.90 -4.76 10.65
CA PRO A 59 7.26 -4.26 10.84
C PRO A 59 7.68 -3.25 9.75
N ALA A 60 7.32 -3.48 8.48
CA ALA A 60 7.57 -2.57 7.36
C ALA A 60 6.58 -2.82 6.20
N LYS A 61 5.34 -2.34 6.34
CA LYS A 61 4.31 -2.45 5.29
C LYS A 61 3.69 -1.08 5.04
N MET A 62 3.72 -0.59 3.81
CA MET A 62 3.05 0.66 3.44
C MET A 62 1.68 0.34 2.83
N TRP A 63 0.67 1.11 3.17
CA TRP A 63 -0.57 1.17 2.39
C TRP A 63 -0.74 2.56 1.80
N ILE A 64 -1.36 2.61 0.64
CA ILE A 64 -1.79 3.86 -0.01
C ILE A 64 -3.24 3.70 -0.44
N THR A 65 -3.98 4.81 -0.50
CA THR A 65 -5.31 4.84 -1.11
C THR A 65 -5.31 5.79 -2.30
N LYS A 66 -5.70 5.28 -3.46
CA LYS A 66 -5.88 6.04 -4.71
C LYS A 66 -7.29 5.80 -5.21
N ASN A 67 -8.04 6.86 -5.50
CA ASN A 67 -9.41 6.77 -6.04
C ASN A 67 -10.38 5.88 -5.22
N GLY A 68 -10.18 5.79 -3.91
CA GLY A 68 -10.99 4.92 -3.02
C GLY A 68 -10.51 3.48 -2.92
N GLU A 69 -9.56 3.06 -3.76
CA GLU A 69 -8.93 1.74 -3.70
C GLU A 69 -7.66 1.80 -2.86
N SER A 70 -7.50 0.82 -1.95
CA SER A 70 -6.34 0.74 -1.08
C SER A 70 -5.42 -0.40 -1.50
N GLN A 71 -4.14 -0.09 -1.70
CA GLN A 71 -3.12 -1.06 -2.08
C GLN A 71 -2.04 -1.15 -1.00
N ASN A 72 -1.56 -2.36 -0.74
CA ASN A 72 -0.48 -2.61 0.21
C ASN A 72 0.83 -2.91 -0.53
N PHE A 73 1.93 -2.38 -0.01
CA PHE A 73 3.29 -2.58 -0.51
C PHE A 73 4.15 -3.14 0.62
N TYR A 74 4.85 -4.22 0.30
CA TYR A 74 5.79 -4.90 1.20
C TYR A 74 7.26 -4.64 0.82
N ASP A 75 7.48 -4.17 -0.41
CA ASP A 75 8.76 -3.72 -0.93
C ASP A 75 8.69 -2.21 -1.27
N PRO A 76 9.65 -1.39 -0.82
CA PRO A 76 9.73 0.02 -1.22
C PRO A 76 9.95 0.22 -2.74
N GLU A 77 10.59 -0.72 -3.44
CA GLU A 77 10.85 -0.58 -4.88
C GLU A 77 9.57 -0.74 -5.72
N ASP A 78 8.64 -1.61 -5.30
CA ASP A 78 7.31 -1.73 -5.95
C ASP A 78 6.53 -0.41 -5.85
N LEU A 79 6.59 0.24 -4.69
CA LEU A 79 5.95 1.55 -4.48
C LEU A 79 6.64 2.64 -5.29
N ARG A 80 7.98 2.62 -5.38
CA ARG A 80 8.73 3.55 -6.22
C ARG A 80 8.34 3.43 -7.68
N ALA A 81 8.29 2.21 -8.21
CA ALA A 81 7.88 1.97 -9.60
C ALA A 81 6.46 2.49 -9.89
N LEU A 82 5.53 2.30 -8.95
CA LEU A 82 4.20 2.88 -9.04
C LEU A 82 4.25 4.42 -9.07
N LEU A 83 4.98 5.04 -8.16
CA LEU A 83 5.09 6.50 -8.07
C LEU A 83 5.73 7.12 -9.33
N ASP A 84 6.76 6.48 -9.87
CA ASP A 84 7.41 6.91 -11.11
C ASP A 84 6.45 6.82 -12.29
N GLY A 85 5.63 5.76 -12.35
CA GLY A 85 4.57 5.60 -13.34
C GLY A 85 3.43 6.62 -13.22
N LEU A 86 3.19 7.21 -12.05
CA LEU A 86 2.20 8.29 -11.88
C LEU A 86 2.72 9.65 -12.36
N HIS A 87 4.04 9.84 -12.41
CA HIS A 87 4.65 11.08 -12.88
C HIS A 87 4.68 11.16 -14.41
N ASP A 88 4.57 10.02 -15.10
CA ASP A 88 4.48 9.93 -16.55
C ASP A 88 3.01 9.89 -17.02
N PRO A 89 2.46 10.96 -17.63
CA PRO A 89 1.07 10.98 -18.08
C PRO A 89 0.79 10.06 -19.28
N SER A 90 1.78 9.32 -19.79
CA SER A 90 1.65 8.51 -21.01
C SER A 90 1.39 7.02 -20.76
N GLN A 91 1.35 6.53 -19.52
CA GLN A 91 1.26 5.08 -19.25
C GLN A 91 0.06 4.71 -18.36
N THR A 92 -1.09 4.50 -19.00
CA THR A 92 -2.19 3.70 -18.43
C THR A 92 -1.73 2.24 -18.37
N MET A 93 -1.16 1.81 -17.24
CA MET A 93 -0.85 0.39 -17.03
C MET A 93 -1.94 -0.27 -16.19
N GLU A 94 -2.60 -1.27 -16.79
CA GLU A 94 -3.43 -2.25 -16.09
C GLU A 94 -2.58 -2.90 -14.99
N THR A 95 -2.79 -2.47 -13.75
CA THR A 95 -2.27 -3.19 -12.58
C THR A 95 -3.19 -4.38 -12.34
N THR A 96 -2.72 -5.57 -12.70
CA THR A 96 -3.34 -6.84 -12.28
C THR A 96 -3.42 -6.85 -10.76
N VAL A 97 -4.61 -6.61 -10.25
CA VAL A 97 -4.97 -6.79 -8.85
C VAL A 97 -4.76 -8.27 -8.53
N GLN A 98 -3.65 -8.61 -7.87
CA GLN A 98 -3.54 -9.91 -7.20
C GLN A 98 -4.39 -9.83 -5.92
N THR A 99 -5.69 -10.07 -6.08
CA THR A 99 -6.56 -10.44 -4.97
C THR A 99 -6.01 -11.71 -4.30
N PRO A 100 -5.91 -11.76 -2.97
CA PRO A 100 -5.51 -12.97 -2.27
C PRO A 100 -6.53 -14.09 -2.55
N LEU A 101 -6.01 -15.30 -2.74
CA LEU A 101 -6.74 -16.55 -2.98
C LEU A 101 -8.03 -16.67 -2.15
N ASP A 102 -9.18 -16.52 -2.81
CA ASP A 102 -10.43 -17.12 -2.33
C ASP A 102 -10.56 -18.49 -3.02
N ILE A 103 -10.22 -19.54 -2.27
CA ILE A 103 -10.43 -20.93 -2.66
C ILE A 103 -11.93 -21.18 -2.60
N ARG A 104 -12.66 -21.06 -3.71
CA ARG A 104 -14.00 -21.64 -3.86
C ARG A 104 -14.46 -21.75 -5.32
N GLY A 105 -14.36 -22.97 -5.85
CA GLY A 105 -15.32 -23.53 -6.81
C GLY A 105 -15.07 -23.31 -8.30
N LEU A 106 -14.44 -24.29 -8.97
CA LEU A 106 -14.82 -24.66 -10.34
C LEU A 106 -16.28 -25.19 -10.31
N PRO A 107 -17.11 -25.05 -11.36
CA PRO A 107 -16.83 -25.77 -12.60
C PRO A 107 -17.24 -25.09 -13.93
N ALA A 108 -16.51 -25.51 -14.97
CA ALA A 108 -16.97 -25.87 -16.31
C ALA A 108 -17.67 -24.85 -17.21
N GLY A 109 -17.07 -24.61 -18.38
CA GLY A 109 -17.80 -24.05 -19.51
C GLY A 109 -16.91 -23.42 -20.58
N ALA A 110 -15.98 -24.19 -21.14
CA ALA A 110 -15.35 -23.81 -22.40
C ALA A 110 -16.41 -23.76 -23.52
N SER A 111 -16.53 -22.63 -24.21
CA SER A 111 -16.76 -22.51 -25.66
C SER A 111 -16.89 -21.03 -26.08
N HIS A 112 -15.87 -20.50 -26.73
CA HIS A 112 -16.06 -19.56 -27.85
C HIS A 112 -16.46 -20.41 -29.09
N PRO A 113 -17.15 -19.92 -30.15
CA PRO A 113 -16.88 -18.64 -30.80
C PRO A 113 -18.09 -17.90 -31.45
N VAL A 114 -17.81 -16.66 -31.94
CA VAL A 114 -18.33 -15.95 -33.15
C VAL A 114 -19.86 -15.97 -33.42
N THR A 115 -20.57 -14.86 -33.63
CA THR A 115 -20.74 -14.18 -34.95
C THR A 115 -21.58 -12.90 -34.78
N ALA A 116 -21.48 -12.03 -35.78
CA ALA A 116 -21.99 -10.67 -35.92
C ALA A 116 -23.52 -10.51 -36.08
N SER A 117 -23.92 -9.22 -36.13
CA SER A 117 -25.18 -8.66 -36.65
C SER A 117 -26.39 -8.79 -35.72
N ASP A 118 -27.35 -7.86 -35.64
CA ASP A 118 -27.70 -6.73 -36.49
C ASP A 118 -28.48 -5.69 -35.66
N SER A 119 -28.50 -4.45 -36.13
CA SER A 119 -29.23 -3.33 -35.56
C SER A 119 -30.74 -3.54 -35.50
N LEU A 120 -31.42 -3.01 -34.48
CA LEU A 120 -32.78 -2.51 -34.66
C LEU A 120 -33.03 -1.23 -33.84
N LYS A 121 -32.96 -0.10 -34.55
CA LYS A 121 -33.54 1.19 -34.17
C LYS A 121 -35.06 1.09 -34.30
N ILE A 122 -35.78 1.38 -33.22
CA ILE A 122 -37.21 1.69 -33.27
C ILE A 122 -37.35 3.19 -33.05
N HIS A 123 -37.78 3.91 -34.08
CA HIS A 123 -38.28 5.27 -34.01
C HIS A 123 -39.52 5.39 -34.89
N HIS A 124 -40.64 5.65 -34.22
CA HIS A 124 -41.91 6.23 -34.63
C HIS A 124 -42.67 5.67 -35.84
#